data_AF-A0AAJ3JSM0-F1
#
_entry.id   AF-A0AAJ3JSM0-F1
#
_cell.length_a   1.000
_cell.length_b   1.000
_cell.length_c   1.000
_cell.angle_alpha   90.00
_cell.angle_beta   90.00
_cell.angle_gamma   90.00
#
_symmetry.space_group_name_H-M   'P 1'
#
loop_
_entity.id
_entity.type
_entity.pdbx_description
1 polymer ?
#
loop_
_entity_poly.entity_id
_entity_poly.type
_entity_poly.pdbx_seq_one_letter_code
_entity_poly.pdbx_strand_id
1 'polypeptide(L)'
;MNPAIQQSQAVLQALRERVSLSTSEMYMKIGREEPVRVPRFNVVPLGKNLFDVVERSTGVSRGAREGHDGACQYADQLERNADFFNAAMTTSKRFGWRMVRWTAGFSALLVLFAYYGAQP
;
A
#
# COMPACT_ATOMS: atom_id res chain seq x y z
N MET A 1 -4.21 22.26 -32.37
CA MET A 1 -4.06 20.80 -32.16
C MET A 1 -4.43 20.09 -33.46
N ASN A 2 -3.62 19.14 -33.91
CA ASN A 2 -3.91 18.38 -35.13
C ASN A 2 -4.80 17.16 -34.79
N PRO A 3 -5.98 16.99 -35.42
CA PRO A 3 -6.92 15.91 -35.10
C PRO A 3 -6.32 14.51 -35.32
N ALA A 4 -5.40 14.34 -36.28
CA ALA A 4 -4.72 13.07 -36.53
C ALA A 4 -3.80 12.66 -35.36
N ILE A 5 -3.20 13.63 -34.66
CA ILE A 5 -2.35 13.38 -33.48
C ILE A 5 -3.20 12.93 -32.29
N GLN A 6 -4.41 13.45 -32.14
CA GLN A 6 -5.32 13.04 -31.06
C GLN A 6 -5.82 11.61 -31.27
N GLN A 7 -6.16 11.25 -32.51
CA GLN A 7 -6.57 9.90 -32.85
C GLN A 7 -5.46 8.87 -32.60
N SER A 8 -4.22 9.17 -32.98
CA SER A 8 -3.10 8.26 -32.72
C SER A 8 -2.82 8.10 -31.22
N GLN A 9 -2.92 9.18 -30.43
CA GLN A 9 -2.80 9.12 -28.97
C GLN A 9 -3.91 8.27 -28.34
N ALA A 10 -5.16 8.44 -28.76
CA ALA A 10 -6.28 7.65 -28.27
C ALA A 10 -6.11 6.14 -28.57
N VAL A 11 -5.64 5.81 -29.78
CA VAL A 11 -5.34 4.41 -30.14
C VAL A 11 -4.21 3.84 -29.29
N LEU A 12 -3.13 4.60 -29.07
CA LEU A 12 -2.02 4.18 -28.23
C LEU A 12 -2.44 3.99 -26.77
N GLN A 13 -3.32 4.84 -26.25
CA GLN A 13 -3.89 4.69 -24.90
C GLN A 13 -4.71 3.40 -24.81
N ALA A 14 -5.61 3.16 -25.75
CA ALA A 14 -6.41 1.95 -25.79
C ALA A 14 -5.55 0.67 -25.88
N LEU A 15 -4.45 0.70 -26.65
CA LEU A 15 -3.50 -0.42 -26.71
C LEU A 15 -2.77 -0.63 -25.38
N ARG A 16 -2.35 0.44 -24.71
CA ARG A 16 -1.71 0.34 -23.37
C ARG A 16 -2.66 -0.25 -22.34
N GLU A 17 -3.91 0.16 -22.34
CA GLU A 17 -4.95 -0.38 -21.47
C GLU A 17 -5.13 -1.89 -21.70
N ARG A 18 -5.23 -2.32 -22.97
CA ARG A 18 -5.32 -3.75 -23.31
C ARG A 18 -4.09 -4.55 -22.88
N VAL A 19 -2.90 -3.99 -22.99
CA VAL A 19 -1.67 -4.64 -22.51
C VAL A 19 -1.70 -4.79 -20.98
N SER A 20 -2.16 -3.78 -20.25
CA SER A 20 -2.30 -3.89 -18.79
C SER A 20 -3.33 -4.94 -18.39
N LEU A 21 -4.47 -5.01 -19.08
CA LEU A 21 -5.51 -6.03 -18.85
C LEU A 21 -5.03 -7.45 -19.21
N SER A 22 -4.30 -7.60 -20.31
CA SER A 22 -3.71 -8.91 -20.67
C SER A 22 -2.70 -9.38 -19.62
N THR A 23 -1.92 -8.45 -19.09
CA THR A 23 -0.96 -8.72 -18.01
C THR A 23 -1.67 -9.20 -16.74
N SER A 24 -2.80 -8.57 -16.39
CA SER A 24 -3.59 -8.98 -15.23
C SER A 24 -4.21 -10.34 -15.37
N GLU A 25 -4.84 -10.60 -16.52
CA GLU A 25 -5.41 -11.90 -16.84
C GLU A 25 -4.34 -13.00 -16.83
N MET A 26 -3.11 -12.70 -17.26
CA MET A 26 -1.99 -13.63 -17.19
C MET A 26 -1.63 -13.99 -15.74
N TYR A 27 -1.49 -12.99 -14.86
CA TYR A 27 -1.19 -13.24 -13.44
C TYR A 27 -2.27 -14.09 -12.77
N MET A 28 -3.55 -13.77 -13.02
CA MET A 28 -4.69 -14.54 -12.53
C MET A 28 -4.64 -16.00 -13.00
N LYS A 29 -4.32 -16.25 -14.29
CA LYS A 29 -4.21 -17.61 -14.84
C LYS A 29 -3.06 -18.41 -14.25
N ILE A 30 -1.98 -17.75 -13.85
CA ILE A 30 -0.82 -18.37 -13.18
C ILE A 30 -1.09 -18.57 -11.68
N GLY A 31 -2.24 -18.11 -11.17
CA GLY A 31 -2.58 -18.17 -9.74
C GLY A 31 -1.71 -17.24 -8.89
N ARG A 32 -1.16 -16.18 -9.48
CA ARG A 32 -0.41 -15.13 -8.76
C ARG A 32 -1.28 -13.90 -8.60
N GLU A 33 -1.27 -13.32 -7.41
CA GLU A 33 -1.93 -12.03 -7.16
C GLU A 33 -1.20 -10.90 -7.91
N GLU A 34 -1.95 -10.04 -8.58
CA GLU A 34 -1.46 -8.72 -8.99
C GLU A 34 -1.37 -7.80 -7.77
N PRO A 35 -0.35 -6.94 -7.62
CA PRO A 35 0.57 -6.43 -8.63
C PRO A 35 2.00 -6.96 -8.45
N VAL A 36 2.86 -6.81 -9.47
CA VAL A 36 4.33 -6.88 -9.32
C VAL A 36 4.80 -5.67 -8.50
N ARG A 37 4.43 -5.62 -7.23
CA ARG A 37 5.12 -4.75 -6.28
C ARG A 37 6.52 -5.32 -6.16
N VAL A 38 7.46 -4.66 -6.82
CA VAL A 38 8.53 -4.01 -6.06
C VAL A 38 8.88 -4.65 -4.71
N PRO A 39 9.47 -5.87 -4.54
CA PRO A 39 9.68 -6.39 -3.18
C PRO A 39 10.47 -5.38 -2.36
N ARG A 40 9.91 -4.96 -1.23
CA ARG A 40 10.49 -3.96 -0.32
C ARG A 40 11.72 -4.53 0.37
N PHE A 41 11.77 -5.85 0.57
CA PHE A 41 12.92 -6.56 1.07
C PHE A 41 13.57 -7.40 -0.02
N ASN A 42 14.88 -7.24 -0.18
CA ASN A 42 15.70 -8.01 -1.11
C ASN A 42 16.56 -9.01 -0.33
N VAL A 43 16.65 -10.24 -0.83
CA VAL A 43 17.55 -11.25 -0.28
C VAL A 43 18.88 -11.18 -1.04
N VAL A 44 19.95 -10.82 -0.36
CA VAL A 44 21.29 -10.65 -0.92
C VAL A 44 22.21 -11.76 -0.40
N PRO A 45 22.86 -12.55 -1.26
CA PRO A 45 23.78 -13.59 -0.80
C PRO A 45 25.06 -12.95 -0.23
N LEU A 46 25.43 -13.36 0.99
CA LEU A 46 26.70 -12.98 1.65
C LEU A 46 27.80 -14.05 1.51
N GLY A 47 27.44 -15.23 1.00
CA GLY A 47 28.34 -16.39 0.89
C GLY A 47 28.20 -17.36 2.06
N LYS A 48 28.80 -18.56 1.96
CA LYS A 48 28.72 -19.62 2.99
C LYS A 48 27.29 -19.94 3.45
N ASN A 49 26.33 -19.98 2.52
CA ASN A 49 24.91 -20.20 2.79
C ASN A 49 24.24 -19.13 3.69
N LEU A 50 24.86 -17.95 3.82
CA LEU A 50 24.28 -16.80 4.48
C LEU A 50 23.66 -15.85 3.47
N PHE A 51 22.49 -15.35 3.82
CA PHE A 51 21.72 -14.41 3.02
C PHE A 51 21.28 -13.26 3.91
N ASP A 52 21.58 -12.04 3.50
CA ASP A 52 21.10 -10.84 4.16
C ASP A 52 19.74 -10.44 3.61
N VAL A 53 18.84 -9.97 4.47
CA VAL A 53 17.57 -9.39 4.04
C VAL A 53 17.68 -7.89 4.18
N VAL A 54 17.78 -7.20 3.04
CA VAL A 54 18.04 -5.78 2.95
C VAL A 54 16.78 -5.05 2.50
N GLU A 55 16.40 -4.00 3.22
CA GLU A 55 15.32 -3.12 2.79
C GLU A 55 15.76 -2.30 1.56
N ARG A 56 14.99 -2.37 0.48
CA ARG A 56 15.30 -1.78 -0.82
C ARG A 56 15.40 -0.26 -0.79
N SER A 57 14.52 0.41 -0.04
CA SER A 57 14.43 1.88 -0.01
C SER A 57 15.57 2.50 0.80
N THR A 58 15.96 1.86 1.90
CA THR A 58 16.94 2.40 2.85
C THR A 58 18.32 1.77 2.70
N GLY A 59 18.41 0.60 2.07
CA GLY A 59 19.63 -0.20 2.02
C GLY A 59 20.02 -0.81 3.37
N VAL A 60 19.13 -0.76 4.36
CA VAL A 60 19.43 -1.23 5.72
C VAL A 60 19.22 -2.74 5.82
N SER A 61 20.23 -3.44 6.33
CA SER A 61 20.13 -4.86 6.68
C SER A 61 19.14 -5.05 7.84
N ARG A 62 18.17 -5.94 7.64
CA ARG A 62 17.18 -6.37 8.64
C ARG A 62 17.56 -7.68 9.32
N GLY A 63 18.72 -8.24 8.96
CA GLY A 63 19.32 -9.43 9.57
C GLY A 63 19.67 -10.51 8.56
N ALA A 64 20.83 -11.12 8.78
CA ALA A 64 21.28 -12.27 8.02
C ALA A 64 20.60 -13.56 8.51
N ARG A 65 20.25 -14.44 7.57
CA ARG A 65 19.72 -15.78 7.80
C ARG A 65 20.57 -16.81 7.10
N GLU A 66 20.67 -17.98 7.72
CA GLU A 66 21.24 -19.16 7.08
C GLU A 66 20.18 -19.84 6.21
N GLY A 67 20.58 -20.26 5.01
CA GLY A 67 19.70 -20.90 4.04
C GLY A 67 18.86 -19.92 3.24
N HIS A 68 18.70 -20.22 1.94
CA HIS A 68 17.93 -19.40 1.01
C HIS A 68 16.44 -19.36 1.40
N ASP A 69 15.87 -20.51 1.72
CA ASP A 69 14.45 -20.63 2.08
C ASP A 69 14.12 -19.85 3.36
N GLY A 70 15.00 -19.90 4.36
CA GLY A 70 14.83 -19.15 5.61
C GLY A 70 14.90 -17.64 5.40
N ALA A 71 15.78 -17.18 4.52
CA ALA A 71 15.87 -15.77 4.15
C ALA A 71 14.64 -15.29 3.36
N CYS A 72 14.14 -16.11 2.43
CA CYS A 72 12.92 -15.83 1.67
C CYS A 72 11.68 -15.78 2.58
N GLN A 73 11.51 -16.75 3.49
CA GLN A 73 10.41 -16.75 4.46
C GLN A 73 10.46 -15.54 5.40
N TYR A 74 11.67 -15.14 5.81
CA TYR A 74 11.85 -13.95 6.65
C TYR A 74 11.52 -12.66 5.88
N ALA A 75 11.93 -12.54 4.62
CA ALA A 75 11.55 -11.43 3.75
C ALA A 75 10.03 -11.35 3.57
N ASP A 76 9.36 -12.48 3.30
CA ASP A 76 7.89 -12.55 3.19
C ASP A 76 7.19 -12.14 4.50
N GLN A 77 7.73 -12.53 5.65
CA GLN A 77 7.18 -12.11 6.95
C GLN A 77 7.30 -10.59 7.14
N LEU A 78 8.43 -10.00 6.75
CA LEU A 78 8.62 -8.55 6.81
C LEU A 78 7.67 -7.80 5.88
N GLU A 79 7.41 -8.31 4.68
CA GLU A 79 6.39 -7.75 3.76
C GLU A 79 5.00 -7.75 4.40
N ARG A 80 4.56 -8.91 4.92
CA ARG A 80 3.24 -9.04 5.57
C ARG A 80 3.09 -8.09 6.75
N ASN A 81 4.14 -7.96 7.57
CA ASN A 81 4.13 -7.02 8.68
C ASN A 81 3.99 -5.58 8.19
N ALA A 82 4.74 -5.20 7.16
CA ALA A 82 4.70 -3.85 6.61
C ALA A 82 3.33 -3.52 6.00
N ASP A 83 2.68 -4.48 5.32
CA ASP A 83 1.32 -4.33 4.80
C ASP A 83 0.28 -4.25 5.93
N PHE A 84 0.43 -5.06 6.98
CA PHE A 84 -0.43 -4.99 8.16
C PHE A 84 -0.36 -3.62 8.84
N PHE A 85 0.85 -3.09 9.08
CA PHE A 85 1.01 -1.77 9.69
C PHE A 85 0.43 -0.64 8.82
N ASN A 86 0.61 -0.72 7.51
CA ASN A 86 -0.01 0.24 6.57
C ASN A 86 -1.55 0.17 6.62
N ALA A 87 -2.12 -1.03 6.62
CA ALA A 87 -3.56 -1.23 6.73
C ALA A 87 -4.12 -0.75 8.08
N ALA A 88 -3.41 -1.03 9.18
CA ALA A 88 -3.79 -0.59 10.52
C ALA A 88 -3.75 0.95 10.63
N MET A 89 -2.70 1.60 10.11
CA MET A 89 -2.56 3.05 10.15
C MET A 89 -3.62 3.77 9.31
N THR A 90 -3.97 3.23 8.14
CA THR A 90 -5.05 3.82 7.31
C THR A 90 -6.42 3.68 7.97
N THR A 91 -6.66 2.55 8.65
CA THR A 91 -7.90 2.30 9.39
C THR A 91 -8.01 3.22 10.62
N SER A 92 -6.93 3.37 11.40
CA SER A 92 -6.92 4.23 12.58
C SER A 92 -7.14 5.70 12.22
N LYS A 93 -6.53 6.19 11.13
CA LYS A 93 -6.74 7.56 10.64
C LYS A 93 -8.20 7.84 10.28
N ARG A 94 -8.87 6.88 9.61
CA ARG A 94 -10.30 6.99 9.26
C ARG A 94 -11.18 7.02 10.50
N PHE A 95 -10.87 6.18 11.49
CA PHE A 95 -11.60 6.15 12.76
C PHE A 95 -11.42 7.44 13.56
N GLY A 96 -10.17 7.92 13.68
CA GLY A 96 -9.87 9.18 14.36
C GLY A 96 -10.60 10.37 13.76
N TRP A 97 -10.64 10.47 12.43
CA TRP A 97 -11.35 11.56 11.76
C TRP A 97 -12.88 11.48 11.96
N ARG A 98 -13.46 10.28 11.97
CA ARG A 98 -14.87 10.10 12.32
C ARG A 98 -15.15 10.55 13.75
N MET A 99 -14.30 10.18 14.71
CA MET A 99 -14.43 10.60 16.10
C MET A 99 -14.36 12.12 16.26
N VAL A 100 -13.37 12.77 15.63
CA VAL A 100 -13.23 14.24 15.65
C VAL A 100 -14.47 14.94 15.10
N ARG A 101 -15.08 14.39 14.05
CA ARG A 101 -16.28 14.97 13.44
C ARG A 101 -17.51 14.84 14.35
N TRP A 102 -17.65 13.71 15.05
CA TRP A 102 -18.72 13.51 16.03
C TRP A 102 -18.51 14.38 17.28
N THR A 103 -17.29 14.46 17.81
CA THR A 103 -17.00 15.27 19.00
C THR A 103 -17.24 16.76 18.74
N ALA A 104 -16.90 17.26 17.54
CA ALA A 104 -17.23 18.63 17.13
C ALA A 104 -18.75 18.87 17.01
N GLY A 105 -19.49 17.88 16.52
CA GLY A 105 -20.96 17.97 16.49
C GLY A 105 -21.59 17.99 17.88
N PHE A 106 -21.14 17.11 18.78
CA PHE A 106 -21.59 17.08 20.16
C PHE A 106 -21.20 18.35 20.95
N SER A 107 -19.99 18.88 20.74
CA SER A 107 -19.58 20.13 21.39
C SER A 107 -20.44 21.30 20.92
N ALA A 108 -20.73 21.42 19.62
CA ALA A 108 -21.63 22.44 19.10
C ALA A 108 -23.05 22.31 19.68
N LEU A 109 -23.58 21.09 19.80
CA LEU A 109 -24.88 20.83 20.43
C LEU A 109 -24.89 21.23 21.91
N LEU A 110 -23.84 20.91 22.67
CA LEU A 110 -23.72 21.31 24.08
C LEU A 110 -23.64 22.83 24.23
N VAL A 111 -22.91 23.52 23.35
CA VAL A 111 -22.85 24.99 23.33
C VAL A 111 -24.22 25.59 23.02
N LEU A 112 -24.93 25.08 22.02
CA LEU A 112 -26.29 25.53 21.70
C LEU A 112 -27.26 25.24 22.86
N PHE A 113 -27.21 24.05 23.46
CA PHE A 113 -28.05 23.69 24.60
C PHE A 113 -27.80 24.61 25.81
N ALA A 114 -26.54 24.89 26.13
CA ALA A 114 -26.20 25.83 27.19
C ALA A 114 -26.68 27.25 26.87
N TYR A 115 -26.57 27.68 25.61
CA TYR A 115 -27.02 29.00 25.17
C TYR A 115 -28.55 29.17 25.27
N TYR A 116 -29.33 28.19 24.78
CA TYR A 116 -30.78 28.24 24.81
C TYR A 116 -31.37 27.86 26.17
N GLY A 117 -30.73 26.99 26.94
CA GLY A 117 -31.15 26.64 28.30
C GLY A 117 -30.83 27.71 29.34
N ALA A 118 -29.93 28.66 29.03
CA ALA A 118 -29.63 29.81 29.87
C ALA A 118 -30.49 31.06 29.53
N GLN A 119 -31.39 30.97 28.54
CA GLN A 119 -32.40 32.00 28.31
C GLN A 119 -33.60 31.73 29.24
N PRO A 120 -33.96 32.68 30.15
CA PRO A 120 -35.06 32.53 31.10
C PRO A 120 -36.44 32.55 30.43
#